data_AF-A0A4R4VDL1-F1
#
_entry.id   AF-A0A4R4VDL1-F1
#
_cell.length_a   1.000
_cell.length_b   1.000
_cell.length_c   1.000
_cell.angle_alpha   90.00
_cell.angle_beta   90.00
_cell.angle_gamma   90.00
#
_symmetry.space_group_name_H-M   'P 1'
#
loop_
_entity.id
_entity.type
_entity.pdbx_description
1 polymer ?
#
loop_
_entity_poly.entity_id
_entity_poly.type
_entity_poly.pdbx_seq_one_letter_code
_entity_poly.pdbx_strand_id
1 'polypeptide(L)'
;MSDIEQNEPPATRPGKSQVASAVQAALIGALAGAFVTWISTPWLDLFRSQSLHVQLWVSLGAGVLVGAVALIPMLRDLIQRHPKEVRTALCVLAGGALATGVWTVVQAVAADDQCPAPAELRLVTAPENVTELTARAHSYVRQHQMEDGCPVVRMTVGVAPPPIHLRDAFDNRWEWREDRRDQPYARLYDLQPDAWVASSAAEPGELMADDLRSLSVPGPEDAVGRDQLVLAMTGQRREELGTYMDNPDGYAFREVWDTLTGKMGMAIARPFPETSVAALIATHDVFHDRGLPESRYLKAEQELVENGLGADTVTSLLCEFDRLADEPGTRDPKIALLVPGHSVDDFNAGLVEGCEGTGDSARLVAVRHHDLSTLDYQFVKVSWPDQRSAEREKLVDHFGAWLRAHPLFPNAPGPGDGELDRQELGQLKKLVLDELRPKLDLRLLVDTSGSADRPVRVQAAEAVRANSRLLGPRDGVQVFGLHARTRNGPAEVTGIAADSTREQLGAVAASIESTPFDHWDAPASAGLTRLGTGDEAVAAPVVLLTDGRLFDNEGRGEAAKVIARALEDASTVSGLYVVVFGQDECAVTTLPGTGKPYRCVTASEGADKALTRAIITVRGWR
;
A
#
# COMPACT_ATOMS: atom_id res chain seq x y z
N MET A 1 0.65 -57.82 48.62
CA MET A 1 1.42 -58.38 49.76
C MET A 1 2.67 -57.54 49.92
N SER A 2 2.63 -56.66 50.93
CA SER A 2 3.69 -56.36 51.89
C SER A 2 3.27 -55.07 52.59
N ASP A 3 2.75 -55.22 53.80
CA ASP A 3 2.64 -54.16 54.80
C ASP A 3 4.04 -53.62 55.15
N ILE A 4 4.11 -52.37 55.63
CA ILE A 4 4.70 -52.00 56.94
C ILE A 4 4.84 -50.47 57.10
N GLU A 5 4.31 -50.04 58.25
CA GLU A 5 4.66 -48.92 59.16
C GLU A 5 4.36 -47.45 58.83
N GLN A 6 3.38 -46.97 59.61
CA GLN A 6 3.22 -45.62 60.12
C GLN A 6 4.40 -45.19 61.00
N ASN A 7 4.83 -43.93 60.86
CA ASN A 7 5.47 -43.15 61.92
C ASN A 7 5.02 -41.69 61.81
N GLU A 8 4.24 -41.23 62.80
CA GLU A 8 3.94 -39.82 63.04
C GLU A 8 5.17 -39.09 63.61
N PRO A 9 5.50 -37.88 63.13
CA PRO A 9 6.31 -36.93 63.88
C PRO A 9 5.45 -35.95 64.72
N PRO A 10 5.96 -35.50 65.89
CA PRO A 10 5.18 -34.88 66.96
C PRO A 10 4.80 -33.41 66.71
N ALA A 11 3.68 -33.02 67.31
CA ALA A 11 3.17 -31.65 67.37
C ALA A 11 4.17 -30.67 68.02
N THR A 12 4.52 -29.61 67.28
CA THR A 12 5.32 -28.49 67.77
C THR A 12 4.44 -27.45 68.44
N ARG A 13 4.79 -27.09 69.69
CA ARG A 13 4.13 -26.05 70.49
C ARG A 13 4.34 -24.66 69.85
N PRO A 14 3.31 -23.80 69.77
CA PRO A 14 3.49 -22.43 69.32
C PRO A 14 4.26 -21.62 70.38
N GLY A 15 5.41 -21.09 69.97
CA GLY A 15 6.25 -20.23 70.81
C GLY A 15 5.61 -18.86 71.03
N LYS A 16 5.41 -18.49 72.30
CA LYS A 16 4.85 -17.20 72.77
C LYS A 16 5.67 -15.94 72.39
N SER A 17 6.69 -16.01 71.53
CA SER A 17 7.55 -14.86 71.20
C SER A 17 7.21 -14.11 69.91
N GLN A 18 6.40 -14.68 69.00
CA GLN A 18 6.10 -14.03 67.71
C GLN A 18 4.99 -12.96 67.78
N VAL A 19 4.04 -13.10 68.71
CA VAL A 19 2.95 -12.13 68.86
C VAL A 19 3.45 -10.84 69.53
N ALA A 20 4.38 -10.94 70.48
CA ALA A 20 4.96 -9.78 71.14
C ALA A 20 5.82 -8.92 70.21
N SER A 21 6.61 -9.53 69.31
CA SER A 21 7.43 -8.80 68.35
C SER A 21 6.59 -8.14 67.24
N ALA A 22 5.52 -8.80 66.78
CA ALA A 22 4.61 -8.23 65.79
C ALA A 22 3.84 -7.02 66.34
N VAL A 23 3.36 -7.08 67.59
CA VAL A 23 2.68 -5.96 68.26
C VAL A 23 3.64 -4.80 68.50
N GLN A 24 4.89 -5.07 68.89
CA GLN A 24 5.89 -4.03 69.12
C GLN A 24 6.32 -3.33 67.82
N ALA A 25 6.47 -4.08 66.72
CA ALA A 25 6.75 -3.51 65.39
C ALA A 25 5.58 -2.66 64.87
N ALA A 26 4.33 -3.11 65.06
CA ALA A 26 3.16 -2.35 64.69
C ALA A 26 3.01 -1.05 65.50
N LEU A 27 3.33 -1.07 66.80
CA LEU A 27 3.29 0.11 67.66
C LEU A 27 4.36 1.14 67.28
N ILE A 28 5.57 0.68 66.96
CA ILE A 28 6.66 1.55 66.49
C ILE A 28 6.30 2.15 65.12
N GLY A 29 5.73 1.37 64.21
CA GLY A 29 5.26 1.86 62.91
C GLY A 29 4.15 2.91 63.04
N ALA A 30 3.19 2.68 63.94
CA ALA A 30 2.10 3.63 64.19
C ALA A 30 2.59 4.94 64.83
N LEU A 31 3.53 4.86 65.79
CA LEU A 31 4.14 6.04 66.42
C LEU A 31 5.03 6.83 65.44
N ALA A 32 5.81 6.14 64.61
CA ALA A 32 6.60 6.78 63.56
C ALA A 32 5.71 7.46 62.52
N GLY A 33 4.61 6.80 62.10
CA GLY A 33 3.61 7.37 61.20
C GLY A 33 2.98 8.63 61.78
N ALA A 34 2.47 8.56 63.03
CA ALA A 34 1.87 9.72 63.70
C ALA A 34 2.85 10.89 63.87
N PHE A 35 4.12 10.61 64.18
CA PHE A 35 5.16 11.62 64.34
C PHE A 35 5.53 12.30 63.00
N VAL A 36 5.66 11.54 61.91
CA VAL A 36 5.90 12.08 60.57
C VAL A 36 4.72 12.92 60.11
N THR A 37 3.48 12.47 60.31
CA THR A 37 2.29 13.26 59.98
C THR A 37 2.25 14.55 60.80
N TRP A 38 2.50 14.50 62.12
CA TRP A 38 2.48 15.68 62.97
C TRP A 38 3.54 16.74 62.58
N ILE A 39 4.75 16.30 62.20
CA ILE A 39 5.81 17.20 61.74
C ILE A 39 5.55 17.76 60.33
N SER A 40 4.91 16.99 59.45
CA SER A 40 4.66 17.41 58.06
C SER A 40 3.41 18.28 57.90
N THR A 41 2.44 18.19 58.83
CA THR A 41 1.16 18.92 58.74
C THR A 41 1.31 20.45 58.58
N PRO A 42 2.21 21.16 59.29
CA PRO A 42 2.39 22.60 59.15
C PRO A 42 2.98 23.03 57.79
N TRP A 43 3.65 22.12 57.09
CA TRP A 43 4.34 22.40 55.83
C TRP A 43 3.47 22.16 54.60
N LEU A 44 2.43 21.32 54.72
CA LEU A 44 1.50 21.02 53.63
C LEU A 44 0.73 22.27 53.15
N ASP A 45 0.40 23.20 54.06
CA ASP A 45 -0.23 24.47 53.67
C ASP A 45 0.76 25.45 53.00
N LEU A 46 2.05 25.36 53.29
CA LEU A 46 3.08 26.25 52.74
C LEU A 46 3.39 25.96 51.25
N PHE A 47 3.13 24.73 50.80
CA PHE A 47 3.42 24.26 49.44
C PHE A 47 2.17 23.95 48.62
N ARG A 48 1.00 24.41 49.05
CA ARG A 48 -0.30 24.08 48.46
C ARG A 48 -0.46 24.47 46.98
N SER A 49 0.30 25.48 46.51
CA SER A 49 0.34 25.91 45.11
C SER A 49 1.32 25.13 44.23
N GLN A 50 2.14 24.27 44.82
CA GLN A 50 3.06 23.39 44.11
C GLN A 50 2.36 22.07 43.76
N SER A 51 2.86 21.40 42.74
CA SER A 51 2.37 20.09 42.34
C SER A 51 2.50 19.07 43.47
N LEU A 52 1.57 18.10 43.51
CA LEU A 52 1.41 17.14 44.61
C LEU A 52 2.68 16.29 44.86
N HIS A 53 3.48 16.08 43.83
CA HIS A 53 4.79 15.42 43.92
C HIS A 53 5.82 16.25 44.70
N VAL A 54 5.91 17.56 44.45
CA VAL A 54 6.84 18.45 45.19
C VAL A 54 6.43 18.53 46.66
N GLN A 55 5.13 18.61 46.95
CA GLN A 55 4.61 18.63 48.32
C GLN A 55 5.02 17.37 49.11
N LEU A 56 4.89 16.19 48.50
CA LEU A 56 5.27 14.92 49.12
C LEU A 56 6.78 14.81 49.36
N TRP A 57 7.61 15.22 48.40
CA TRP A 57 9.07 15.10 48.51
C TRP A 57 9.68 16.07 49.54
N VAL A 58 9.22 17.31 49.57
CA VAL A 58 9.73 18.31 50.53
C VAL A 58 9.34 17.93 51.96
N SER A 59 8.12 17.43 52.17
CA SER A 59 7.66 17.01 53.49
C SER A 59 8.33 15.71 53.97
N LEU A 60 8.58 14.74 53.08
CA LEU A 60 9.41 13.56 53.37
C LEU A 60 10.86 13.96 53.70
N GLY A 61 11.48 14.82 52.88
CA GLY A 61 12.85 15.27 53.07
C GLY A 61 13.04 16.01 54.39
N ALA A 62 12.14 16.95 54.71
CA ALA A 62 12.18 17.70 55.97
C ALA A 62 11.91 16.81 57.19
N GLY A 63 10.95 15.88 57.09
CA GLY A 63 10.62 14.92 58.16
C GLY A 63 11.80 13.98 58.48
N VAL A 64 12.49 13.49 57.46
CA VAL A 64 13.69 12.66 57.62
C VAL A 64 14.84 13.44 58.26
N LEU A 65 15.04 14.71 57.88
CA LEU A 65 16.11 15.55 58.43
C LEU A 65 15.87 15.87 59.91
N VAL A 66 14.65 16.24 60.29
CA VAL A 66 14.29 16.53 61.69
C VAL A 66 14.33 15.27 62.54
N GLY A 67 13.81 14.14 62.02
CA GLY A 67 13.88 12.84 62.69
C GLY A 67 15.33 12.37 62.89
N ALA A 68 16.19 12.53 61.89
CA ALA A 68 17.60 12.18 61.97
C ALA A 68 18.33 12.99 63.03
N VAL A 69 18.06 14.31 63.13
CA VAL A 69 18.69 15.21 64.13
C VAL A 69 18.20 14.91 65.55
N ALA A 70 16.91 14.62 65.74
CA ALA A 70 16.34 14.30 67.06
C ALA A 70 16.82 12.94 67.60
N LEU A 71 17.11 11.97 66.72
CA LEU A 71 17.53 10.62 67.09
C LEU A 71 19.05 10.44 67.23
N ILE A 72 19.88 11.45 66.91
CA ILE A 72 21.35 11.40 67.02
C ILE A 72 21.86 10.86 68.37
N PRO A 73 21.40 11.34 69.55
CA PRO A 73 21.93 10.85 70.81
C PRO A 73 21.56 9.38 71.09
N MET A 74 20.38 8.95 70.64
CA MET A 74 19.91 7.56 70.80
C MET A 74 20.61 6.61 69.83
N LEU A 75 20.83 7.05 68.58
CA LEU A 75 21.64 6.34 67.58
C LEU A 75 23.08 6.18 68.02
N ARG A 76 23.67 7.18 68.70
CA ARG A 76 25.04 7.12 69.20
C ARG A 76 25.25 6.01 70.24
N ASP A 77 24.30 5.84 71.16
CA ASP A 77 24.32 4.78 72.17
C ASP A 77 24.06 3.39 71.56
N LEU A 78 23.17 3.30 70.56
CA LEU A 78 22.88 2.07 69.82
C LEU A 78 24.07 1.59 68.96
N ILE A 79 24.75 2.52 68.27
CA ILE A 79 25.95 2.27 67.45
C ILE A 79 27.10 1.73 68.32
N GLN A 80 27.23 2.21 69.56
CA GLN A 80 28.26 1.73 70.48
C GLN A 80 27.99 0.31 70.99
N ARG A 81 26.72 -0.08 71.17
CA ARG A 81 26.35 -1.41 71.69
C ARG A 81 26.27 -2.50 70.61
N HIS A 82 25.84 -2.17 69.40
CA HIS A 82 25.61 -3.15 68.33
C HIS A 82 26.16 -2.71 66.96
N PRO A 83 27.49 -2.50 66.83
CA PRO A 83 28.09 -1.88 65.64
C PRO A 83 27.92 -2.69 64.35
N LYS A 84 27.83 -4.03 64.45
CA LYS A 84 27.64 -4.90 63.29
C LYS A 84 26.21 -4.84 62.73
N GLU A 85 25.21 -4.81 63.62
CA GLU A 85 23.79 -4.79 63.24
C GLU A 85 23.38 -3.41 62.69
N VAL A 86 23.95 -2.33 63.24
CA VAL A 86 23.70 -0.98 62.72
C VAL A 86 24.33 -0.79 61.34
N ARG A 87 25.51 -1.39 61.08
CA ARG A 87 26.15 -1.32 59.76
C ARG A 87 25.34 -2.03 58.68
N THR A 88 24.78 -3.22 58.98
CA THR A 88 23.90 -3.92 58.03
C THR A 88 22.59 -3.16 57.82
N ALA A 89 21.99 -2.59 58.87
CA ALA A 89 20.80 -1.76 58.74
C ALA A 89 21.04 -0.51 57.89
N LEU A 90 22.18 0.18 58.06
CA LEU A 90 22.57 1.32 57.23
C LEU A 90 22.84 0.94 55.78
N CYS A 91 23.48 -0.20 55.51
CA CYS A 91 23.68 -0.69 54.15
C CYS A 91 22.35 -1.05 53.47
N VAL A 92 21.40 -1.65 54.19
CA VAL A 92 20.05 -1.97 53.67
C VAL A 92 19.25 -0.68 53.41
N LEU A 93 19.32 0.30 54.31
CA LEU A 93 18.67 1.60 54.12
C LEU A 93 19.29 2.40 52.96
N ALA A 94 20.62 2.37 52.83
CA ALA A 94 21.33 3.01 51.71
C ALA A 94 21.02 2.32 50.37
N GLY A 95 20.96 0.98 50.35
CA GLY A 95 20.54 0.21 49.18
C GLY A 95 19.08 0.48 48.80
N GLY A 96 18.19 0.55 49.79
CA GLY A 96 16.79 0.94 49.62
C GLY A 96 16.67 2.36 49.04
N ALA A 97 17.32 3.35 49.64
CA ALA A 97 17.28 4.74 49.17
C ALA A 97 17.81 4.91 47.74
N LEU A 98 18.88 4.19 47.38
CA LEU A 98 19.40 4.18 46.01
C LEU A 98 18.42 3.51 45.04
N ALA A 99 17.82 2.38 45.40
CA ALA A 99 16.85 1.69 44.55
C ALA A 99 15.58 2.54 44.35
N THR A 100 15.06 3.17 45.40
CA THR A 100 13.91 4.07 45.29
C THR A 100 14.26 5.31 44.49
N GLY A 101 15.45 5.89 44.69
CA GLY A 101 15.94 7.03 43.93
C GLY A 101 16.08 6.73 42.44
N VAL A 102 16.68 5.58 42.08
CA VAL A 102 16.77 5.11 40.69
C VAL A 102 15.37 4.85 40.11
N TRP A 103 14.47 4.20 40.86
CA TRP A 103 13.10 3.94 40.42
C TRP A 103 12.31 5.23 40.17
N THR A 104 12.47 6.24 41.02
CA THR A 104 11.78 7.53 40.88
C THR A 104 12.38 8.38 39.78
N VAL A 105 13.69 8.32 39.55
CA VAL A 105 14.32 8.97 38.39
C VAL A 105 13.86 8.29 37.10
N VAL A 106 13.78 6.96 37.06
CA VAL A 106 13.26 6.21 35.91
C VAL A 106 11.79 6.53 35.64
N GLN A 107 10.94 6.64 36.67
CA GLN A 107 9.53 7.04 36.53
C GLN A 107 9.37 8.50 36.12
N ALA A 108 10.21 9.41 36.62
CA ALA A 108 10.19 10.82 36.24
C ALA A 108 10.67 11.02 34.78
N VAL A 109 11.74 10.33 34.38
CA VAL A 109 12.24 10.34 32.99
C VAL A 109 11.24 9.67 32.05
N ALA A 110 10.54 8.62 32.48
CA ALA A 110 9.49 7.97 31.69
C ALA A 110 8.16 8.76 31.62
N ALA A 111 7.97 9.75 32.51
CA ALA A 111 6.77 10.60 32.52
C ALA A 111 6.91 11.87 31.68
N ASP A 112 8.15 12.32 31.40
CA ASP A 112 8.42 13.47 30.51
C ASP A 112 8.28 13.15 29.00
N ASP A 113 8.12 11.86 28.62
CA ASP A 113 8.13 11.41 27.22
C ASP A 113 6.76 11.00 26.63
N GLN A 114 5.63 11.25 27.30
CA GLN A 114 4.31 10.91 26.74
C GLN A 114 3.62 12.13 26.14
N CYS A 115 4.03 12.45 24.91
CA CYS A 115 3.26 13.36 24.05
C CYS A 115 1.77 12.96 24.04
N PRO A 116 0.83 13.91 24.06
CA PRO A 116 -0.57 13.61 23.82
C PRO A 116 -0.71 12.93 22.45
N ALA A 117 -1.67 12.01 22.33
CA ALA A 117 -1.91 11.35 21.05
C ALA A 117 -2.26 12.41 19.99
N PRO A 118 -1.47 12.52 18.91
CA PRO A 118 -1.69 13.52 17.87
C PRO A 118 -2.99 13.24 17.11
N ALA A 119 -3.61 14.28 16.56
CA ALA A 119 -4.75 14.10 15.67
C ALA A 119 -4.33 13.33 14.40
N GLU A 120 -5.16 12.41 13.91
CA GLU A 120 -4.83 11.62 12.71
C GLU A 120 -5.51 12.16 11.44
N LEU A 121 -4.69 12.53 10.46
CA LEU A 121 -5.11 12.87 9.11
C LEU A 121 -4.67 11.82 8.10
N ARG A 122 -5.60 11.43 7.24
CA ARG A 122 -5.43 10.40 6.22
C ARG A 122 -5.55 11.07 4.86
N LEU A 123 -4.55 10.88 4.01
CA LEU A 123 -4.47 11.48 2.69
C LEU A 123 -4.40 10.36 1.66
N VAL A 124 -5.02 10.57 0.50
CA VAL A 124 -4.82 9.69 -0.66
C VAL A 124 -4.45 10.50 -1.89
N THR A 125 -3.70 9.89 -2.81
CA THR A 125 -3.29 10.51 -4.08
C THR A 125 -3.00 9.41 -5.12
N ALA A 126 -2.82 9.79 -6.39
CA ALA A 126 -2.33 8.85 -7.41
C ALA A 126 -0.99 8.22 -7.01
N PRO A 127 -0.71 6.95 -7.39
CA PRO A 127 0.49 6.20 -6.99
C PRO A 127 1.80 6.98 -7.18
N GLU A 128 1.97 7.63 -8.32
CA GLU A 128 3.16 8.43 -8.67
C GLU A 128 3.43 9.61 -7.74
N ASN A 129 2.42 10.10 -7.02
CA ASN A 129 2.55 11.27 -6.15
C ASN A 129 2.74 10.91 -4.66
N VAL A 130 2.65 9.62 -4.29
CA VAL A 130 2.62 9.18 -2.88
C VAL A 130 3.90 9.59 -2.15
N THR A 131 5.07 9.41 -2.79
CA THR A 131 6.37 9.77 -2.22
C THR A 131 6.44 11.27 -1.91
N GLU A 132 6.08 12.13 -2.86
CA GLU A 132 6.16 13.58 -2.69
C GLU A 132 5.15 14.07 -1.65
N LEU A 133 3.90 13.60 -1.69
CA LEU A 133 2.90 13.99 -0.69
C LEU A 133 3.29 13.53 0.72
N THR A 134 3.92 12.36 0.86
CA THR A 134 4.49 11.88 2.13
C THR A 134 5.60 12.79 2.62
N ALA A 135 6.51 13.22 1.75
CA ALA A 135 7.58 14.15 2.09
C ALA A 135 7.04 15.52 2.54
N ARG A 136 5.97 16.02 1.90
CA ARG A 136 5.26 17.24 2.30
C ARG A 136 4.55 17.09 3.64
N ALA A 137 3.83 15.99 3.84
CA ALA A 137 3.17 15.69 5.10
C ALA A 137 4.18 15.63 6.27
N HIS A 138 5.32 14.96 6.09
CA HIS A 138 6.40 14.95 7.08
C HIS A 138 6.99 16.33 7.36
N SER A 139 7.14 17.16 6.32
CA SER A 139 7.62 18.54 6.48
C SER A 139 6.63 19.40 7.27
N TYR A 140 5.34 19.26 7.00
CA TYR A 140 4.28 19.94 7.74
C TYR A 140 4.27 19.52 9.22
N VAL A 141 4.34 18.21 9.51
CA VAL A 141 4.40 17.70 10.89
C VAL A 141 5.61 18.24 11.65
N ARG A 142 6.79 18.32 11.02
CA ARG A 142 8.00 18.89 11.63
C ARG A 142 7.87 20.39 11.92
N GLN A 143 7.15 21.13 11.09
CA GLN A 143 6.95 22.57 11.27
C GLN A 143 5.86 22.90 12.30
N HIS A 144 4.97 21.95 12.60
CA HIS A 144 3.81 22.14 13.47
C HIS A 144 3.85 21.21 14.68
N GLN A 145 4.83 21.47 15.53
CA GLN A 145 5.01 20.83 16.83
C GLN A 145 4.55 21.79 17.94
N MET A 146 4.16 21.22 19.08
CA MET A 146 3.94 21.96 20.32
C MET A 146 5.29 22.49 20.86
N GLU A 147 5.25 23.40 21.85
CA GLU A 147 6.47 24.00 22.43
C GLU A 147 7.42 22.97 23.05
N ASP A 148 6.89 21.81 23.47
CA ASP A 148 7.62 20.66 24.00
C ASP A 148 8.16 19.71 22.91
N GLY A 149 7.96 20.03 21.63
CA GLY A 149 8.40 19.22 20.48
C GLY A 149 7.42 18.10 20.10
N CYS A 150 6.27 17.98 20.78
CA CYS A 150 5.29 16.96 20.47
C CYS A 150 4.53 17.26 19.16
N PRO A 151 4.30 16.26 18.29
CA PRO A 151 3.55 16.47 17.06
C PRO A 151 2.10 16.79 17.39
N VAL A 152 1.55 17.84 16.75
CA VAL A 152 0.12 18.17 16.87
C VAL A 152 -0.74 17.20 16.04
N VAL A 153 -0.17 16.65 14.98
CA VAL A 153 -0.85 15.83 13.99
C VAL A 153 0.05 14.70 13.50
N ARG A 154 -0.56 13.53 13.25
CA ARG A 154 0.03 12.40 12.54
C ARG A 154 -0.67 12.28 11.20
N MET A 155 0.11 12.15 10.14
CA MET A 155 -0.41 12.06 8.78
C MET A 155 -0.05 10.73 8.16
N THR A 156 -1.00 10.09 7.49
CA THR A 156 -0.77 8.87 6.72
C THR A 156 -1.19 9.13 5.28
N VAL A 157 -0.33 8.78 4.33
CA VAL A 157 -0.59 8.92 2.90
C VAL A 157 -0.76 7.53 2.31
N GLY A 158 -1.80 7.35 1.50
CA GLY A 158 -2.08 6.11 0.78
C GLY A 158 -2.36 6.35 -0.69
N VAL A 159 -2.54 5.26 -1.43
CA VAL A 159 -2.88 5.28 -2.85
C VAL A 159 -4.39 5.46 -3.01
N ALA A 160 -4.80 6.37 -3.86
CA ALA A 160 -6.20 6.53 -4.25
C ALA A 160 -6.64 5.33 -5.12
N PRO A 161 -7.92 4.90 -5.03
CA PRO A 161 -8.46 3.88 -5.92
C PRO A 161 -8.26 4.27 -7.39
N PRO A 162 -8.08 3.29 -8.29
CA PRO A 162 -7.92 3.59 -9.70
C PRO A 162 -9.14 4.32 -10.29
N PRO A 163 -9.00 5.09 -11.38
CA PRO A 163 -10.08 5.91 -11.97
C PRO A 163 -11.40 5.17 -12.19
N ILE A 164 -11.30 3.89 -12.54
CA ILE A 164 -12.46 3.03 -12.79
C ILE A 164 -13.25 2.67 -11.51
N HIS A 165 -12.61 2.72 -10.34
CA HIS A 165 -13.19 2.44 -9.03
C HIS A 165 -13.46 3.69 -8.20
N LEU A 166 -12.87 4.84 -8.57
CA LEU A 166 -12.89 6.05 -7.76
C LEU A 166 -14.31 6.53 -7.41
N ARG A 167 -15.22 6.49 -8.39
CA ARG A 167 -16.64 6.83 -8.17
C ARG A 167 -17.30 5.89 -7.16
N ASP A 168 -17.18 4.58 -7.38
CA ASP A 168 -17.74 3.56 -6.48
C ASP A 168 -17.17 3.72 -5.06
N ALA A 169 -15.89 4.08 -4.94
CA ALA A 169 -15.27 4.36 -3.65
C ALA A 169 -15.93 5.55 -2.96
N PHE A 170 -16.19 6.67 -3.64
CA PHE A 170 -16.89 7.79 -3.01
C PHE A 170 -18.37 7.50 -2.73
N ASP A 171 -19.09 6.85 -3.65
CA ASP A 171 -20.50 6.48 -3.50
C ASP A 171 -20.73 5.52 -2.32
N ASN A 172 -19.81 4.58 -2.11
CA ASN A 172 -19.92 3.55 -1.09
C ASN A 172 -19.16 3.86 0.20
N ARG A 173 -18.81 5.13 0.47
CA ARG A 173 -18.08 5.55 1.68
C ARG A 173 -16.73 4.84 1.86
N TRP A 174 -16.02 4.64 0.76
CA TRP A 174 -14.77 3.90 0.67
C TRP A 174 -14.90 2.39 0.94
N GLU A 175 -16.13 1.88 1.04
CA GLU A 175 -16.41 0.45 1.18
C GLU A 175 -16.49 -0.23 -0.20
N TRP A 176 -15.83 -1.37 -0.31
CA TRP A 176 -15.94 -2.28 -1.44
C TRP A 176 -17.25 -3.06 -1.36
N ARG A 177 -18.24 -2.72 -2.21
CA ARG A 177 -19.60 -3.28 -2.17
C ARG A 177 -19.99 -4.12 -3.39
N GLU A 178 -19.02 -4.74 -4.04
CA GLU A 178 -19.32 -5.68 -5.12
C GLU A 178 -19.86 -7.00 -4.55
N ASP A 179 -21.19 -7.08 -4.47
CA ASP A 179 -22.03 -8.28 -4.34
C ASP A 179 -21.89 -9.14 -3.05
N ARG A 180 -21.30 -8.61 -1.98
CA ARG A 180 -21.33 -9.24 -0.64
C ARG A 180 -22.56 -8.82 0.16
N ARG A 181 -23.78 -9.09 -0.33
CA ARG A 181 -25.03 -8.73 0.37
C ARG A 181 -25.17 -9.39 1.75
N ASP A 182 -24.44 -10.47 2.01
CA ASP A 182 -24.62 -11.32 3.21
C ASP A 182 -23.38 -11.45 4.13
N GLN A 183 -22.31 -10.67 3.93
CA GLN A 183 -21.14 -10.72 4.84
C GLN A 183 -21.19 -9.64 5.94
N PRO A 184 -20.78 -9.96 7.18
CA PRO A 184 -20.91 -9.05 8.33
C PRO A 184 -19.88 -7.89 8.37
N TYR A 185 -18.89 -7.88 7.47
CA TYR A 185 -17.82 -6.87 7.46
C TYR A 185 -17.68 -6.23 6.07
N ALA A 186 -17.67 -4.89 6.02
CA ALA A 186 -17.36 -4.14 4.81
C ALA A 186 -15.83 -4.09 4.62
N ARG A 187 -15.34 -4.51 3.46
CA ARG A 187 -13.94 -4.31 3.06
C ARG A 187 -13.80 -2.85 2.60
N LEU A 188 -12.70 -2.18 2.92
CA LEU A 188 -12.40 -0.85 2.39
C LEU A 188 -11.52 -0.97 1.14
N TYR A 189 -11.58 0.01 0.24
CA TYR A 189 -10.64 0.08 -0.90
C TYR A 189 -9.19 0.18 -0.40
N ASP A 190 -8.97 0.98 0.65
CA ASP A 190 -7.76 1.04 1.47
C ASP A 190 -8.04 2.02 2.65
N LEU A 191 -7.09 2.90 2.98
CA LEU A 191 -7.22 4.06 3.85
C LEU A 191 -8.37 4.97 3.42
N GLN A 192 -9.42 5.07 4.24
CA GLN A 192 -10.49 6.04 4.04
C GLN A 192 -9.95 7.47 4.29
N PRO A 193 -9.91 8.37 3.29
CA PRO A 193 -9.20 9.63 3.37
C PRO A 193 -9.97 10.77 4.05
N ASP A 194 -9.27 11.72 4.64
CA ASP A 194 -9.80 13.03 5.06
C ASP A 194 -9.57 14.11 3.99
N ALA A 195 -8.56 13.90 3.14
CA ALA A 195 -8.35 14.67 1.94
C ALA A 195 -7.77 13.80 0.83
N TRP A 196 -8.03 14.20 -0.40
CA TRP A 196 -7.55 13.58 -1.61
C TRP A 196 -6.82 14.63 -2.45
N VAL A 197 -5.63 14.30 -2.94
CA VAL A 197 -4.96 15.09 -3.97
C VAL A 197 -5.29 14.46 -5.32
N ALA A 198 -6.17 15.11 -6.08
CA ALA A 198 -6.50 14.73 -7.45
C ALA A 198 -5.35 15.10 -8.39
N SER A 199 -5.18 14.35 -9.48
CA SER A 199 -4.20 14.63 -10.53
C SER A 199 -4.65 15.73 -11.50
N SER A 200 -5.96 16.04 -11.52
CA SER A 200 -6.50 17.19 -12.24
C SER A 200 -7.75 17.78 -11.56
N ALA A 201 -8.05 19.07 -11.78
CA ALA A 201 -9.31 19.69 -11.38
C ALA A 201 -10.55 19.10 -12.05
N ALA A 202 -10.40 18.49 -13.23
CA ALA A 202 -11.50 17.85 -13.91
C ALA A 202 -12.06 16.65 -13.14
N GLU A 203 -11.22 15.93 -12.39
CA GLU A 203 -11.63 14.72 -11.66
C GLU A 203 -12.67 14.96 -10.56
N PRO A 204 -12.43 15.83 -9.56
CA PRO A 204 -13.47 16.12 -8.57
C PRO A 204 -14.68 16.78 -9.23
N GLY A 205 -14.48 17.57 -10.30
CA GLY A 205 -15.55 18.18 -11.09
C GLY A 205 -16.50 17.15 -11.72
N GLU A 206 -15.96 16.06 -12.27
CA GLU A 206 -16.71 14.94 -12.85
C GLU A 206 -17.49 14.19 -11.77
N LEU A 207 -16.83 13.84 -10.66
CA LEU A 207 -17.45 13.13 -9.55
C LEU A 207 -18.60 13.91 -8.90
N MET A 208 -18.45 15.23 -8.72
CA MET A 208 -19.48 16.06 -8.11
C MET A 208 -20.69 16.33 -9.02
N ALA A 209 -20.56 16.19 -10.35
CA ALA A 209 -21.67 16.43 -11.28
C ALA A 209 -22.88 15.50 -11.01
N ASP A 210 -22.65 14.39 -10.33
CA ASP A 210 -23.65 13.38 -9.97
C ASP A 210 -24.01 13.40 -8.46
N ASP A 211 -23.98 14.58 -7.82
CA ASP A 211 -24.42 14.81 -6.42
C ASP A 211 -23.59 14.12 -5.32
N LEU A 212 -22.30 13.82 -5.55
CA LEU A 212 -21.40 13.30 -4.53
C LEU A 212 -21.15 14.34 -3.40
N ARG A 213 -21.89 14.20 -2.30
CA ARG A 213 -21.86 15.13 -1.14
C ARG A 213 -20.64 15.00 -0.22
N SER A 214 -19.82 13.97 -0.43
CA SER A 214 -18.62 13.70 0.38
C SER A 214 -17.42 14.58 -0.01
N LEU A 215 -17.50 15.31 -1.13
CA LEU A 215 -16.43 16.15 -1.65
C LEU A 215 -16.72 17.63 -1.45
N SER A 216 -15.70 18.42 -1.11
CA SER A 216 -15.76 19.87 -1.23
C SER A 216 -15.55 20.30 -2.68
N VAL A 217 -16.26 21.34 -3.13
CA VAL A 217 -16.01 21.98 -4.43
C VAL A 217 -14.62 22.63 -4.40
N PRO A 218 -13.64 22.14 -5.18
CA PRO A 218 -12.36 22.82 -5.31
C PRO A 218 -12.56 24.08 -6.15
N GLY A 219 -12.02 25.20 -5.68
CA GLY A 219 -11.85 26.40 -6.48
C GLY A 219 -10.57 26.32 -7.34
N PRO A 220 -10.44 27.15 -8.39
CA PRO A 220 -9.20 27.24 -9.19
C PRO A 220 -7.94 27.58 -8.36
N GLU A 221 -8.13 28.18 -7.18
CA GLU A 221 -7.07 28.54 -6.23
C GLU A 221 -6.68 27.38 -5.28
N ASP A 222 -7.25 26.18 -5.44
CA ASP A 222 -6.98 25.00 -4.61
C ASP A 222 -5.91 24.07 -5.19
N ALA A 223 -5.26 24.48 -6.29
CA ALA A 223 -4.12 23.77 -6.86
C ALA A 223 -2.95 23.75 -5.87
N VAL A 224 -2.49 22.55 -5.53
CA VAL A 224 -1.38 22.27 -4.61
C VAL A 224 -0.13 21.73 -5.31
N GLY A 225 -0.17 21.67 -6.62
CA GLY A 225 0.96 21.30 -7.47
C GLY A 225 0.58 21.49 -8.92
N ARG A 226 1.58 21.60 -9.78
CA ARG A 226 1.40 21.51 -11.23
C ARG A 226 2.49 20.63 -11.79
N ASP A 227 2.21 19.92 -12.86
CA ASP A 227 3.19 19.24 -13.68
C ASP A 227 2.68 19.18 -15.12
N GLN A 228 3.50 18.71 -16.06
CA GLN A 228 3.09 18.49 -17.44
C GLN A 228 3.34 17.04 -17.80
N LEU A 229 2.48 16.48 -18.66
CA LEU A 229 2.80 15.25 -19.35
C LEU A 229 4.00 15.46 -20.29
N VAL A 230 4.88 14.47 -20.36
CA VAL A 230 6.09 14.51 -21.18
C VAL A 230 6.29 13.21 -21.92
N LEU A 231 7.04 13.28 -23.02
CA LEU A 231 7.61 12.12 -23.69
C LEU A 231 9.00 11.85 -23.09
N ALA A 232 9.08 10.92 -22.13
CA ALA A 232 10.33 10.51 -21.52
C ALA A 232 11.04 9.44 -22.34
N MET A 233 12.31 9.63 -22.66
CA MET A 233 13.09 8.66 -23.43
C MET A 233 14.56 8.69 -22.99
N THR A 234 15.36 7.69 -23.38
CA THR A 234 16.80 7.70 -23.04
C THR A 234 17.51 8.92 -23.64
N GLY A 235 18.64 9.32 -23.05
CA GLY A 235 19.47 10.40 -23.61
C GLY A 235 19.88 10.14 -25.06
N GLN A 236 20.21 8.89 -25.41
CA GLN A 236 20.54 8.50 -26.78
C GLN A 236 19.37 8.70 -27.75
N ARG A 237 18.14 8.33 -27.37
CA ARG A 237 16.95 8.57 -28.21
C ARG A 237 16.64 10.05 -28.33
N ARG A 238 16.87 10.84 -27.28
CA ARG A 238 16.74 12.30 -27.35
C ARG A 238 17.74 12.92 -28.34
N GLU A 239 18.99 12.45 -28.35
CA GLU A 239 20.01 12.89 -29.31
C GLU A 239 19.63 12.50 -30.75
N GLU A 240 19.13 11.27 -30.95
CA GLU A 240 18.62 10.81 -32.24
C GLU A 240 17.44 11.66 -32.73
N LEU A 241 16.48 11.97 -31.85
CA LEU A 241 15.37 12.89 -32.16
C LEU A 241 15.89 14.27 -32.60
N GLY A 242 16.97 14.76 -31.97
CA GLY A 242 17.63 16.00 -32.34
C GLY A 242 18.14 16.05 -33.79
N THR A 243 18.42 14.90 -34.40
CA THR A 243 18.82 14.84 -35.82
C THR A 243 17.66 15.12 -36.79
N TYR A 244 16.42 14.97 -36.32
CA TYR A 244 15.21 15.26 -37.07
C TYR A 244 14.58 16.59 -36.65
N MET A 245 14.68 16.94 -35.36
CA MET A 245 13.94 18.03 -34.73
C MET A 245 14.77 18.64 -33.58
N ASP A 246 15.39 19.81 -33.82
CA ASP A 246 16.24 20.48 -32.82
C ASP A 246 15.46 20.87 -31.54
N ASN A 247 14.27 21.46 -31.73
CA ASN A 247 13.33 21.81 -30.67
C ASN A 247 11.96 21.16 -30.94
N PRO A 248 11.67 19.96 -30.37
CA PRO A 248 10.41 19.26 -30.59
C PRO A 248 9.16 20.11 -30.30
N ASP A 249 9.22 20.98 -29.29
CA ASP A 249 8.15 21.90 -28.92
C ASP A 249 7.81 22.96 -29.99
N GLY A 250 8.72 23.19 -30.95
CA GLY A 250 8.48 24.09 -32.07
C GLY A 250 7.68 23.48 -33.22
N TYR A 251 7.32 22.21 -33.12
CA TYR A 251 6.56 21.48 -34.14
C TYR A 251 5.16 21.14 -33.63
N ALA A 252 4.26 20.71 -34.51
CA ALA A 252 2.98 20.17 -34.08
C ALA A 252 3.19 18.79 -33.43
N PHE A 253 2.42 18.45 -32.39
CA PHE A 253 2.59 17.19 -31.67
C PHE A 253 2.50 15.96 -32.59
N ARG A 254 1.60 16.00 -33.57
CA ARG A 254 1.50 14.96 -34.61
C ARG A 254 2.82 14.69 -35.32
N GLU A 255 3.60 15.72 -35.64
CA GLU A 255 4.86 15.56 -36.36
C GLU A 255 5.96 14.95 -35.48
N VAL A 256 5.97 15.31 -34.20
CA VAL A 256 6.85 14.69 -33.17
C VAL A 256 6.49 13.22 -33.03
N TRP A 257 5.20 12.90 -32.88
CA TRP A 257 4.70 11.53 -32.83
C TRP A 257 5.10 10.72 -34.06
N ASP A 258 4.81 11.23 -35.26
CA ASP A 258 5.09 10.54 -36.53
C ASP A 258 6.62 10.33 -36.73
N THR A 259 7.45 11.23 -36.22
CA THR A 259 8.91 11.09 -36.24
C THR A 259 9.37 9.98 -35.29
N LEU A 260 8.87 9.95 -34.05
CA LEU A 260 9.21 8.91 -33.07
C LEU A 260 8.77 7.52 -33.57
N THR A 261 7.51 7.37 -33.97
CA THR A 261 6.98 6.05 -34.35
C THR A 261 7.38 5.64 -35.76
N GLY A 262 7.41 6.57 -36.72
CA GLY A 262 7.65 6.28 -38.13
C GLY A 262 9.12 6.28 -38.53
N LYS A 263 9.87 7.33 -38.17
CA LYS A 263 11.27 7.48 -38.60
C LYS A 263 12.25 6.77 -37.66
N MET A 264 12.05 6.88 -36.35
CA MET A 264 12.91 6.25 -35.34
C MET A 264 12.49 4.80 -35.02
N GLY A 265 11.24 4.45 -35.37
CA GLY A 265 10.68 3.13 -35.10
C GLY A 265 10.54 2.87 -33.60
N MET A 266 10.20 3.91 -32.83
CA MET A 266 9.97 3.81 -31.39
C MET A 266 8.52 3.42 -31.11
N ALA A 267 8.31 2.59 -30.10
CA ALA A 267 7.02 2.45 -29.46
C ALA A 267 6.78 3.60 -28.47
N ILE A 268 5.52 3.92 -28.22
CA ILE A 268 5.13 4.86 -27.17
C ILE A 268 4.32 4.07 -26.14
N ALA A 269 4.81 4.05 -24.91
CA ALA A 269 4.18 3.36 -23.80
C ALA A 269 3.60 4.37 -22.81
N ARG A 270 2.44 4.05 -22.27
CA ARG A 270 1.80 4.76 -21.16
C ARG A 270 1.15 3.73 -20.24
N PRO A 271 0.83 4.09 -18.99
CA PRO A 271 0.03 3.20 -18.15
C PRO A 271 -1.36 2.98 -18.76
N PHE A 272 -2.08 1.98 -18.27
CA PHE A 272 -3.46 1.77 -18.69
C PHE A 272 -4.38 2.89 -18.17
N PRO A 273 -5.25 3.46 -19.03
CA PRO A 273 -6.15 4.57 -18.63
C PRO A 273 -7.25 4.12 -17.65
N GLU A 274 -7.49 2.81 -17.51
CA GLU A 274 -8.31 2.20 -16.47
C GLU A 274 -7.79 2.49 -15.07
N THR A 275 -6.47 2.56 -14.94
CA THR A 275 -5.77 2.52 -13.66
C THR A 275 -4.97 3.78 -13.36
N SER A 276 -4.76 4.66 -14.33
CA SER A 276 -4.08 5.94 -14.15
C SER A 276 -4.84 7.09 -14.81
N VAL A 277 -5.10 8.15 -14.04
CA VAL A 277 -5.70 9.40 -14.55
C VAL A 277 -4.75 10.08 -15.53
N ALA A 278 -3.46 10.14 -15.20
CA ALA A 278 -2.45 10.72 -16.08
C ALA A 278 -2.43 10.01 -17.44
N ALA A 279 -2.61 8.68 -17.45
CA ALA A 279 -2.76 7.91 -18.68
C ALA A 279 -4.06 8.22 -19.42
N LEU A 280 -5.17 8.42 -18.72
CA LEU A 280 -6.45 8.82 -19.32
C LEU A 280 -6.30 10.18 -20.02
N ILE A 281 -5.75 11.19 -19.34
CA ILE A 281 -5.47 12.52 -19.91
C ILE A 281 -4.49 12.41 -21.09
N ALA A 282 -3.40 11.65 -20.93
CA ALA A 282 -2.46 11.37 -22.02
C ALA A 282 -3.13 10.75 -23.25
N THR A 283 -4.17 9.93 -23.07
CA THR A 283 -4.93 9.34 -24.18
C THR A 283 -5.67 10.42 -24.97
N HIS A 284 -6.24 11.40 -24.27
CA HIS A 284 -6.88 12.55 -24.90
C HIS A 284 -5.88 13.32 -25.77
N ASP A 285 -4.71 13.67 -25.22
CA ASP A 285 -3.68 14.41 -25.97
C ASP A 285 -3.27 13.66 -27.24
N VAL A 286 -3.10 12.34 -27.13
CA VAL A 286 -2.78 11.49 -28.29
C VAL A 286 -3.89 11.52 -29.33
N PHE A 287 -5.16 11.54 -28.97
CA PHE A 287 -6.24 11.54 -29.96
C PHE A 287 -6.51 12.93 -30.55
N HIS A 288 -6.59 13.94 -29.68
CA HIS A 288 -6.91 15.31 -30.02
C HIS A 288 -5.75 15.98 -30.77
N ASP A 289 -4.54 15.98 -30.21
CA ASP A 289 -3.42 16.78 -30.71
C ASP A 289 -2.67 16.11 -31.86
N ARG A 290 -2.88 14.80 -32.05
CA ARG A 290 -2.55 14.16 -33.34
C ARG A 290 -3.54 14.50 -34.45
N GLY A 291 -4.68 15.13 -34.13
CA GLY A 291 -5.75 15.43 -35.07
C GLY A 291 -6.34 14.17 -35.70
N LEU A 292 -6.43 13.08 -34.92
CA LEU A 292 -6.96 11.82 -35.42
C LEU A 292 -8.48 11.94 -35.59
N PRO A 293 -9.06 11.47 -36.71
CA PRO A 293 -10.51 11.35 -36.80
C PRO A 293 -10.98 10.19 -35.90
N GLU A 294 -12.16 10.32 -35.27
CA GLU A 294 -12.72 9.32 -34.34
C GLU A 294 -12.67 7.88 -34.88
N SER A 295 -12.91 7.71 -36.19
CA SER A 295 -12.81 6.40 -36.88
C SER A 295 -11.45 5.69 -36.74
N ARG A 296 -10.39 6.39 -36.31
CA ARG A 296 -9.04 5.87 -36.10
C ARG A 296 -8.70 5.63 -34.63
N TYR A 297 -9.53 6.09 -33.69
CA TYR A 297 -9.25 6.00 -32.25
C TYR A 297 -9.07 4.57 -31.79
N LEU A 298 -9.94 3.65 -32.22
CA LEU A 298 -9.83 2.23 -31.82
C LEU A 298 -8.49 1.61 -32.27
N LYS A 299 -8.04 1.92 -33.48
CA LYS A 299 -6.75 1.42 -33.99
C LYS A 299 -5.58 2.05 -33.23
N ALA A 300 -5.65 3.35 -32.95
CA ALA A 300 -4.61 4.05 -32.20
C ALA A 300 -4.50 3.53 -30.76
N GLU A 301 -5.64 3.26 -30.11
CA GLU A 301 -5.66 2.66 -28.78
C GLU A 301 -5.10 1.24 -28.79
N GLN A 302 -5.48 0.44 -29.78
CA GLN A 302 -4.92 -0.90 -29.97
C GLN A 302 -3.39 -0.85 -30.15
N GLU A 303 -2.87 0.07 -30.97
CA GLU A 303 -1.43 0.26 -31.15
C GLU A 303 -0.70 0.64 -29.84
N LEU A 304 -1.32 1.47 -28.99
CA LEU A 304 -0.76 1.85 -27.68
C LEU A 304 -0.72 0.69 -26.68
N VAL A 305 -1.73 -0.17 -26.70
CA VAL A 305 -1.83 -1.34 -25.83
C VAL A 305 -0.86 -2.44 -26.28
N GLU A 306 -0.79 -2.74 -27.58
CA GLU A 306 0.06 -3.80 -28.14
C GLU A 306 1.56 -3.46 -28.06
N ASN A 307 1.92 -2.19 -28.31
CA ASN A 307 3.32 -1.75 -28.28
C ASN A 307 3.76 -1.21 -26.92
N GLY A 308 2.85 -1.16 -25.94
CA GLY A 308 3.13 -0.71 -24.58
C GLY A 308 3.92 -1.73 -23.77
N LEU A 309 4.29 -1.35 -22.55
CA LEU A 309 5.02 -2.22 -21.61
C LEU A 309 4.08 -3.02 -20.67
N GLY A 310 2.76 -2.91 -20.83
CA GLY A 310 1.82 -3.69 -20.02
C GLY A 310 1.68 -3.21 -18.56
N ALA A 311 1.79 -1.90 -18.29
CA ALA A 311 1.91 -1.35 -16.95
C ALA A 311 0.62 -0.70 -16.41
N ASP A 312 0.26 -1.01 -15.16
CA ASP A 312 -0.96 -0.51 -14.50
C ASP A 312 -0.83 0.92 -13.93
N THR A 313 0.36 1.36 -13.57
CA THR A 313 0.62 2.68 -12.97
C THR A 313 1.83 3.32 -13.63
N VAL A 314 2.04 4.62 -13.41
CA VAL A 314 3.27 5.29 -13.86
C VAL A 314 4.49 4.65 -13.20
N THR A 315 4.41 4.37 -11.90
CA THR A 315 5.45 3.70 -11.13
C THR A 315 5.81 2.34 -11.75
N SER A 316 4.84 1.47 -12.02
CA SER A 316 5.12 0.16 -12.63
C SER A 316 5.61 0.28 -14.07
N LEU A 317 5.17 1.28 -14.84
CA LEU A 317 5.67 1.53 -16.19
C LEU A 317 7.17 1.84 -16.17
N LEU A 318 7.60 2.70 -15.24
CA LEU A 318 9.00 3.06 -15.06
C LEU A 318 9.84 1.85 -14.62
N CYS A 319 9.31 1.00 -13.73
CA CYS A 319 9.96 -0.25 -13.34
C CYS A 319 10.14 -1.22 -14.51
N GLU A 320 9.11 -1.41 -15.35
CA GLU A 320 9.21 -2.28 -16.53
C GLU A 320 10.20 -1.73 -17.55
N PHE A 321 10.26 -0.41 -17.70
CA PHE A 321 11.25 0.23 -18.55
C PHE A 321 12.68 0.00 -18.04
N ASP A 322 12.93 0.17 -16.74
CA ASP A 322 14.26 -0.05 -16.15
C ASP A 322 14.72 -1.50 -16.31
N ARG A 323 13.81 -2.45 -16.04
CA ARG A 323 14.04 -3.88 -16.25
C ARG A 323 14.41 -4.18 -17.71
N LEU A 324 13.71 -3.58 -18.66
CA LEU A 324 14.01 -3.73 -20.08
C LEU A 324 15.35 -3.10 -20.46
N ALA A 325 15.71 -1.97 -19.86
CA ALA A 325 16.98 -1.30 -20.09
C ALA A 325 18.18 -2.08 -19.48
N ASP A 326 17.95 -2.82 -18.39
CA ASP A 326 18.98 -3.65 -17.76
C ASP A 326 19.28 -4.95 -18.54
N GLU A 327 18.34 -5.40 -19.38
CA GLU A 327 18.50 -6.63 -20.15
C GLU A 327 19.75 -6.59 -21.09
N PRO A 328 20.53 -7.69 -21.18
CA PRO A 328 21.71 -7.72 -22.02
C PRO A 328 21.39 -7.49 -23.51
N GLY A 329 21.87 -6.37 -24.05
CA GLY A 329 21.69 -6.00 -25.47
C GLY A 329 20.55 -5.00 -25.72
N THR A 330 19.81 -4.58 -24.69
CA THR A 330 18.65 -3.67 -24.79
C THR A 330 18.83 -2.37 -24.00
N ARG A 331 20.07 -2.01 -23.60
CA ARG A 331 20.44 -0.77 -22.86
C ARG A 331 19.91 0.55 -23.43
N ASP A 332 19.39 0.55 -24.64
CA ASP A 332 18.75 1.71 -25.26
C ASP A 332 17.41 1.30 -25.91
N PRO A 333 16.38 1.03 -25.10
CA PRO A 333 15.09 0.59 -25.60
C PRO A 333 14.51 1.59 -26.61
N LYS A 334 13.92 1.09 -27.69
CA LYS A 334 13.19 1.92 -28.68
C LYS A 334 11.80 2.29 -28.18
N ILE A 335 11.72 2.89 -27.00
CA ILE A 335 10.47 3.22 -26.32
C ILE A 335 10.54 4.65 -25.78
N ALA A 336 9.49 5.42 -26.02
CA ALA A 336 9.22 6.66 -25.29
C ALA A 336 8.05 6.42 -24.32
N LEU A 337 8.15 6.95 -23.11
CA LEU A 337 7.13 6.85 -22.08
C LEU A 337 6.33 8.16 -22.05
N LEU A 338 5.00 8.07 -22.06
CA LEU A 338 4.13 9.23 -21.86
C LEU A 338 3.65 9.23 -20.41
N VAL A 339 4.29 10.07 -19.59
CA VAL A 339 4.18 10.10 -18.11
C VAL A 339 4.23 11.54 -17.59
N PRO A 340 3.84 11.81 -16.33
CA PRO A 340 4.12 13.08 -15.67
C PRO A 340 5.63 13.40 -15.66
N GLY A 341 5.98 14.67 -15.82
CA GLY A 341 7.37 15.15 -15.83
C GLY A 341 8.13 14.85 -14.54
N HIS A 342 7.51 15.04 -13.37
CA HIS A 342 8.15 14.76 -12.08
C HIS A 342 8.53 13.28 -11.93
N SER A 343 7.76 12.37 -12.52
CA SER A 343 8.05 10.92 -12.45
C SER A 343 9.36 10.57 -13.18
N VAL A 344 9.79 11.39 -14.15
CA VAL A 344 11.10 11.27 -14.80
C VAL A 344 12.23 11.69 -13.85
N ASP A 345 12.01 12.73 -13.06
CA ASP A 345 12.98 13.19 -12.07
C ASP A 345 13.13 12.16 -10.94
N ASP A 346 12.01 11.61 -10.44
CA ASP A 346 12.00 10.54 -9.44
C ASP A 346 12.70 9.27 -9.93
N PHE A 347 12.45 8.89 -11.19
CA PHE A 347 13.13 7.78 -11.85
C PHE A 347 14.64 7.98 -11.89
N ASN A 348 15.10 9.13 -12.36
CA ASN A 348 16.53 9.43 -12.46
C ASN A 348 17.22 9.58 -11.09
N ALA A 349 16.45 9.81 -10.03
CA ALA A 349 16.92 9.89 -8.65
C ALA A 349 16.86 8.53 -7.90
N GLY A 350 16.31 7.47 -8.52
CA GLY A 350 16.10 6.17 -7.89
C GLY A 350 15.06 6.19 -6.77
N LEU A 351 14.06 7.09 -6.87
CA LEU A 351 13.02 7.32 -5.86
C LEU A 351 11.67 6.68 -6.22
N VAL A 352 11.61 5.87 -7.27
CA VAL A 352 10.38 5.18 -7.70
C VAL A 352 10.05 4.07 -6.71
N GLU A 353 8.86 4.15 -6.11
CA GLU A 353 8.39 3.19 -5.10
C GLU A 353 8.34 1.76 -5.68
N GLY A 354 8.84 0.79 -4.90
CA GLY A 354 8.84 -0.62 -5.30
C GLY A 354 9.95 -1.03 -6.28
N CYS A 355 10.75 -0.07 -6.77
CA CYS A 355 11.83 -0.31 -7.74
C CYS A 355 13.08 0.49 -7.36
N GLU A 356 13.71 0.06 -6.26
CA GLU A 356 14.97 0.64 -5.77
C GLU A 356 16.08 0.49 -6.81
N GLY A 357 16.85 1.56 -7.04
CA GLY A 357 17.93 1.58 -8.03
C GLY A 357 17.50 1.92 -9.46
N THR A 358 16.23 2.27 -9.67
CA THR A 358 15.76 2.84 -10.94
C THR A 358 16.63 4.01 -11.40
N GLY A 359 16.85 4.12 -12.71
CA GLY A 359 17.70 5.17 -13.28
C GLY A 359 19.19 4.82 -13.34
N ASP A 360 19.62 3.73 -12.70
CA ASP A 360 20.98 3.20 -12.83
C ASP A 360 21.20 2.52 -14.20
N SER A 361 20.21 1.80 -14.71
CA SER A 361 20.29 1.07 -15.99
C SER A 361 20.21 2.01 -17.21
N ALA A 362 19.38 3.05 -17.13
CA ALA A 362 19.31 4.13 -18.11
C ALA A 362 18.80 5.42 -17.48
N ARG A 363 19.30 6.58 -17.95
CA ARG A 363 18.72 7.88 -17.58
C ARG A 363 17.70 8.33 -18.62
N LEU A 364 16.56 8.82 -18.12
CA LEU A 364 15.49 9.38 -18.93
C LEU A 364 15.64 10.89 -19.08
N VAL A 365 15.24 11.39 -20.25
CA VAL A 365 15.14 12.82 -20.57
C VAL A 365 13.68 13.12 -20.87
N ALA A 366 13.10 14.06 -20.13
CA ALA A 366 11.75 14.54 -20.37
C ALA A 366 11.71 15.47 -21.59
N VAL A 367 11.08 15.04 -22.67
CA VAL A 367 10.77 15.88 -23.84
C VAL A 367 9.40 16.50 -23.64
N ARG A 368 9.39 17.81 -23.39
CA ARG A 368 8.18 18.62 -23.19
C ARG A 368 7.63 19.11 -24.53
N HIS A 369 6.32 19.31 -24.57
CA HIS A 369 5.61 19.79 -25.75
C HIS A 369 4.36 20.58 -25.31
N HIS A 370 4.10 21.76 -25.86
CA HIS A 370 3.01 22.66 -25.46
C HIS A 370 1.61 22.06 -25.63
N ASP A 371 1.42 21.22 -26.64
CA ASP A 371 0.17 20.45 -26.84
C ASP A 371 -0.06 19.37 -25.76
N LEU A 372 0.94 18.96 -24.97
CA LEU A 372 0.72 17.97 -23.91
C LEU A 372 0.11 18.63 -22.67
N SER A 373 -0.91 17.98 -22.12
CA SER A 373 -1.72 18.48 -21.01
C SER A 373 -0.92 18.72 -19.75
N THR A 374 -1.35 19.76 -19.01
CA THR A 374 -0.87 20.06 -17.66
C THR A 374 -1.70 19.29 -16.64
N LEU A 375 -1.03 18.71 -15.66
CA LEU A 375 -1.64 18.08 -14.49
C LEU A 375 -1.71 19.12 -13.37
N ASP A 376 -2.92 19.54 -13.01
CA ASP A 376 -3.18 20.54 -12.00
C ASP A 376 -3.65 19.86 -10.71
N TYR A 377 -2.70 19.50 -9.85
CA TYR A 377 -3.01 18.70 -8.66
C TYR A 377 -3.88 19.48 -7.69
N GLN A 378 -5.11 19.02 -7.44
CA GLN A 378 -6.08 19.72 -6.59
C GLN A 378 -6.18 19.08 -5.20
N PHE A 379 -6.18 19.90 -4.16
CA PHE A 379 -6.47 19.43 -2.81
C PHE A 379 -7.97 19.42 -2.54
N VAL A 380 -8.54 18.23 -2.40
CA VAL A 380 -9.98 18.01 -2.20
C VAL A 380 -10.22 17.54 -0.78
N LYS A 381 -11.01 18.29 -0.01
CA LYS A 381 -11.44 17.84 1.32
C LYS A 381 -12.51 16.76 1.17
N VAL A 382 -12.36 15.69 1.94
CA VAL A 382 -13.29 14.57 1.96
C VAL A 382 -13.99 14.53 3.32
N SER A 383 -15.31 14.48 3.30
CA SER A 383 -16.16 14.51 4.50
C SER A 383 -16.99 13.23 4.62
N TRP A 384 -16.79 12.50 5.71
CA TRP A 384 -17.59 11.32 6.04
C TRP A 384 -18.57 11.64 7.18
N PRO A 385 -19.86 11.27 7.05
CA PRO A 385 -20.88 11.61 8.06
C PRO A 385 -20.51 11.19 9.49
N ASP A 386 -19.92 10.01 9.64
CA ASP A 386 -19.64 9.38 10.95
C ASP A 386 -18.29 9.80 11.57
N GLN A 387 -17.49 10.64 10.88
CA GLN A 387 -16.12 11.00 11.29
C GLN A 387 -15.88 12.51 11.33
N ARG A 388 -16.96 13.28 11.29
CA ARG A 388 -16.93 14.73 11.23
C ARG A 388 -16.59 15.33 12.59
N SER A 389 -15.49 16.06 12.68
CA SER A 389 -15.17 16.91 13.85
C SER A 389 -14.65 18.26 13.39
N ALA A 390 -15.04 19.33 14.09
CA ALA A 390 -14.63 20.69 13.75
C ALA A 390 -13.11 20.90 13.87
N GLU A 391 -12.46 20.15 14.77
CA GLU A 391 -11.00 20.16 14.93
C GLU A 391 -10.30 19.52 13.74
N ARG A 392 -10.79 18.36 13.27
CA ARG A 392 -10.24 17.66 12.12
C ARG A 392 -10.41 18.46 10.83
N GLU A 393 -11.59 19.05 10.62
CA GLU A 393 -11.83 19.92 9.46
C GLU A 393 -10.87 21.11 9.43
N LYS A 394 -10.61 21.75 10.58
CA LYS A 394 -9.62 22.84 10.68
C LYS A 394 -8.21 22.37 10.33
N LEU A 395 -7.81 21.18 10.76
CA LEU A 395 -6.50 20.62 10.43
C LEU A 395 -6.37 20.31 8.93
N VAL A 396 -7.42 19.77 8.31
CA VAL A 396 -7.46 19.54 6.86
C VAL A 396 -7.36 20.85 6.09
N ASP A 397 -8.15 21.86 6.46
CA ASP A 397 -8.13 23.17 5.82
C ASP A 397 -6.77 23.88 5.99
N HIS A 398 -6.16 23.77 7.18
CA HIS A 398 -4.84 24.33 7.46
C HIS A 398 -3.74 23.64 6.67
N PHE A 399 -3.77 22.30 6.59
CA PHE A 399 -2.81 21.56 5.77
C PHE A 399 -2.97 21.88 4.28
N GLY A 400 -4.19 21.96 3.75
CA GLY A 400 -4.44 22.36 2.37
C GLY A 400 -3.91 23.78 2.07
N ALA A 401 -4.13 24.74 2.97
CA ALA A 401 -3.56 26.07 2.86
C ALA A 401 -2.02 26.07 2.90
N TRP A 402 -1.42 25.25 3.76
CA TRP A 402 0.03 25.10 3.84
C TRP A 402 0.60 24.47 2.56
N LEU A 403 -0.07 23.46 1.99
CA LEU A 403 0.38 22.76 0.79
C LEU A 403 0.33 23.66 -0.45
N ARG A 404 -0.60 24.62 -0.51
CA ARG A 404 -0.59 25.67 -1.55
C ARG A 404 0.64 26.57 -1.49
N ALA A 405 1.10 26.89 -0.27
CA ALA A 405 2.35 27.65 -0.09
C ALA A 405 3.60 26.79 -0.27
N HIS A 406 3.47 25.46 -0.22
CA HIS A 406 4.55 24.47 -0.34
C HIS A 406 4.17 23.39 -1.35
N PRO A 407 4.01 23.76 -2.63
CA PRO A 407 3.42 22.86 -3.63
C PRO A 407 4.24 21.59 -3.80
N LEU A 408 3.58 20.51 -4.22
CA LEU A 408 4.18 19.19 -4.45
C LEU A 408 5.38 19.28 -5.41
N PHE A 409 5.20 19.96 -6.54
CA PHE A 409 6.21 20.03 -7.59
C PHE A 409 6.58 21.49 -7.90
N PRO A 410 7.36 22.16 -7.03
CA PRO A 410 7.62 23.60 -7.13
C PRO A 410 8.45 24.00 -8.35
N ASN A 411 9.17 23.03 -8.95
CA ASN A 411 10.07 23.26 -10.09
C ASN A 411 9.44 22.85 -11.43
N ALA A 412 8.20 22.36 -11.42
CA ALA A 412 7.53 22.01 -12.66
C ALA A 412 7.27 23.28 -13.49
N PRO A 413 7.43 23.23 -14.82
CA PRO A 413 7.17 24.37 -15.68
C PRO A 413 5.70 24.83 -15.60
N GLY A 414 5.48 26.09 -16.00
CA GLY A 414 4.16 26.73 -16.00
C GLY A 414 3.14 26.04 -16.92
N PRO A 415 1.87 26.48 -16.87
CA PRO A 415 0.78 25.81 -17.57
C PRO A 415 1.03 25.75 -19.08
N GLY A 416 0.81 24.57 -19.66
CA GLY A 416 0.53 24.40 -21.08
C GLY A 416 -0.90 24.84 -21.41
N ASP A 417 -1.20 24.96 -22.71
CA ASP A 417 -2.50 25.46 -23.19
C ASP A 417 -3.62 24.39 -23.16
N GLY A 418 -3.26 23.12 -22.95
CA GLY A 418 -4.19 21.99 -22.83
C GLY A 418 -4.69 21.79 -21.40
N GLU A 419 -5.90 22.27 -21.11
CA GLU A 419 -6.65 21.96 -19.89
C GLU A 419 -7.91 21.18 -20.28
N LEU A 420 -8.01 19.93 -19.82
CA LEU A 420 -9.17 19.08 -20.03
C LEU A 420 -10.28 19.50 -19.05
N ASP A 421 -11.48 19.79 -19.52
CA ASP A 421 -12.58 20.14 -18.62
C ASP A 421 -13.27 18.89 -18.01
N ARG A 422 -14.13 19.11 -17.01
CA ARG A 422 -14.85 18.01 -16.31
C ARG A 422 -15.77 17.20 -17.24
N GLN A 423 -16.40 17.84 -18.23
CA GLN A 423 -17.33 17.19 -19.15
C GLN A 423 -16.53 16.37 -20.17
N GLU A 424 -15.43 16.92 -20.67
CA GLU A 424 -14.48 16.25 -21.55
C GLU A 424 -13.87 15.02 -20.86
N LEU A 425 -13.46 15.13 -19.59
CA LEU A 425 -12.97 13.97 -18.83
C LEU A 425 -14.01 12.86 -18.70
N GLY A 426 -15.27 13.21 -18.37
CA GLY A 426 -16.35 12.23 -18.27
C GLY A 426 -16.65 11.53 -19.61
N GLN A 427 -16.64 12.29 -20.72
CA GLN A 427 -16.82 11.75 -22.07
C GLN A 427 -15.65 10.86 -22.49
N LEU A 428 -14.42 11.30 -22.22
CA LEU A 428 -13.19 10.56 -22.49
C LEU A 428 -13.15 9.25 -21.72
N LYS A 429 -13.51 9.27 -20.43
CA LYS A 429 -13.60 8.06 -19.60
C LYS A 429 -14.57 7.06 -20.24
N LYS A 430 -15.77 7.51 -20.63
CA LYS A 430 -16.74 6.65 -21.30
C LYS A 430 -16.19 6.10 -22.64
N LEU A 431 -15.65 6.97 -23.48
CA LEU A 431 -15.10 6.62 -24.78
C LEU A 431 -13.96 5.59 -24.66
N VAL A 432 -12.94 5.88 -23.85
CA VAL A 432 -11.75 5.04 -23.71
C VAL A 432 -12.09 3.73 -23.00
N LEU A 433 -12.83 3.80 -21.88
CA LEU A 433 -13.06 2.62 -21.02
C LEU A 433 -14.17 1.70 -21.56
N ASP A 434 -15.19 2.22 -22.22
CA ASP A 434 -16.33 1.41 -22.70
C ASP A 434 -16.26 1.09 -24.20
N GLU A 435 -15.73 2.00 -25.03
CA GLU A 435 -15.82 1.88 -26.50
C GLU A 435 -14.50 1.48 -27.17
N LEU A 436 -13.39 2.13 -26.78
CA LEU A 436 -12.09 1.97 -27.44
C LEU A 436 -11.22 0.87 -26.83
N ARG A 437 -11.43 0.52 -25.56
CA ARG A 437 -10.72 -0.56 -24.88
C ARG A 437 -10.69 -1.83 -25.75
N PRO A 438 -9.49 -2.38 -26.05
CA PRO A 438 -9.40 -3.65 -26.76
C PRO A 438 -10.13 -4.75 -26.00
N LYS A 439 -11.00 -5.47 -26.72
CA LYS A 439 -11.75 -6.60 -26.15
C LYS A 439 -10.76 -7.58 -25.52
N LEU A 440 -11.08 -8.11 -24.35
CA LEU A 440 -10.36 -9.18 -23.69
C LEU A 440 -11.29 -10.39 -23.49
N ASP A 441 -10.91 -11.54 -24.07
CA ASP A 441 -11.54 -12.83 -23.78
C ASP A 441 -10.60 -13.59 -22.83
N LEU A 442 -10.82 -13.45 -21.52
CA LEU A 442 -9.93 -13.92 -20.46
C LEU A 442 -10.29 -15.35 -20.04
N ARG A 443 -9.29 -16.24 -19.98
CA ARG A 443 -9.42 -17.57 -19.38
C ARG A 443 -8.71 -17.63 -18.04
N LEU A 444 -9.46 -17.78 -16.97
CA LEU A 444 -8.92 -18.04 -15.64
C LEU A 444 -8.84 -19.55 -15.43
N LEU A 445 -7.64 -20.06 -15.18
CA LEU A 445 -7.41 -21.44 -14.79
C LEU A 445 -7.07 -21.45 -13.30
N VAL A 446 -7.97 -21.96 -12.47
CA VAL A 446 -7.84 -22.00 -11.01
C VAL A 446 -7.32 -23.37 -10.60
N ASP A 447 -6.23 -23.41 -9.86
CA ASP A 447 -5.77 -24.63 -9.20
C ASP A 447 -6.79 -25.06 -8.15
N THR A 448 -7.42 -26.21 -8.37
CA THR A 448 -8.48 -26.76 -7.50
C THR A 448 -7.95 -27.97 -6.70
N SER A 449 -6.64 -28.07 -6.53
CA SER A 449 -6.03 -29.10 -5.70
C SER A 449 -6.25 -28.85 -4.20
N GLY A 450 -6.04 -29.91 -3.40
CA GLY A 450 -6.10 -29.84 -1.95
C GLY A 450 -5.06 -28.94 -1.29
N SER A 451 -3.92 -28.66 -1.93
CA SER A 451 -2.95 -27.70 -1.40
C SER A 451 -3.39 -26.26 -1.63
N ALA A 452 -4.13 -26.01 -2.71
CA ALA A 452 -4.66 -24.71 -3.08
C ALA A 452 -5.88 -24.25 -2.26
N ASP A 453 -6.49 -25.12 -1.42
CA ASP A 453 -7.75 -24.86 -0.68
C ASP A 453 -7.75 -23.58 0.17
N ARG A 454 -6.61 -23.26 0.78
CA ARG A 454 -6.49 -22.07 1.66
C ARG A 454 -5.99 -20.82 0.93
N PRO A 455 -4.79 -20.82 0.30
CA PRO A 455 -4.31 -19.61 -0.34
C PRO A 455 -5.12 -19.27 -1.58
N VAL A 456 -5.37 -20.23 -2.48
CA VAL A 456 -5.95 -19.94 -3.79
C VAL A 456 -7.44 -19.71 -3.72
N ARG A 457 -8.22 -20.61 -3.10
CA ARG A 457 -9.70 -20.52 -3.15
C ARG A 457 -10.23 -19.16 -2.72
N VAL A 458 -9.75 -18.66 -1.57
CA VAL A 458 -10.18 -17.37 -1.02
C VAL A 458 -9.59 -16.23 -1.83
N GLN A 459 -8.27 -16.23 -2.07
CA GLN A 459 -7.60 -15.10 -2.72
C GLN A 459 -7.99 -14.94 -4.18
N ALA A 460 -8.16 -16.03 -4.94
CA ALA A 460 -8.62 -16.00 -6.32
C ALA A 460 -10.04 -15.44 -6.42
N ALA A 461 -10.97 -15.90 -5.57
CA ALA A 461 -12.32 -15.39 -5.55
C ALA A 461 -12.39 -13.91 -5.13
N GLU A 462 -11.57 -13.51 -4.16
CA GLU A 462 -11.45 -12.11 -3.78
C GLU A 462 -10.87 -11.25 -4.90
N ALA A 463 -9.83 -11.72 -5.57
CA ALA A 463 -9.22 -11.02 -6.69
C ALA A 463 -10.20 -10.88 -7.87
N VAL A 464 -10.91 -11.94 -8.26
CA VAL A 464 -11.92 -11.91 -9.33
C VAL A 464 -13.02 -10.91 -9.02
N ARG A 465 -13.50 -10.92 -7.77
CA ARG A 465 -14.49 -9.96 -7.30
C ARG A 465 -13.92 -8.55 -7.37
N ALA A 466 -12.71 -8.31 -6.85
CA ALA A 466 -12.12 -6.98 -6.82
C ALA A 466 -11.85 -6.38 -8.21
N ASN A 467 -11.73 -7.20 -9.24
CA ASN A 467 -11.35 -6.73 -10.58
C ASN A 467 -12.53 -6.67 -11.55
N SER A 468 -13.78 -6.70 -11.06
CA SER A 468 -14.95 -6.75 -11.96
C SER A 468 -15.06 -5.54 -12.88
N ARG A 469 -14.68 -4.34 -12.38
CA ARG A 469 -14.70 -3.12 -13.18
C ARG A 469 -13.59 -3.03 -14.22
N LEU A 470 -12.45 -3.71 -14.03
CA LEU A 470 -11.37 -3.73 -15.03
C LEU A 470 -11.79 -4.41 -16.33
N LEU A 471 -12.86 -5.20 -16.30
CA LEU A 471 -13.46 -5.79 -17.48
C LEU A 471 -14.49 -4.85 -18.09
N GLY A 472 -14.31 -4.58 -19.38
CA GLY A 472 -15.23 -3.75 -20.15
C GLY A 472 -16.53 -4.51 -20.47
N PRO A 473 -17.59 -3.81 -20.93
CA PRO A 473 -18.85 -4.42 -21.34
C PRO A 473 -18.71 -5.47 -22.47
N ARG A 474 -17.60 -5.42 -23.21
CA ARG A 474 -17.29 -6.32 -24.34
C ARG A 474 -16.41 -7.51 -23.93
N ASP A 475 -15.86 -7.49 -22.72
CA ASP A 475 -14.93 -8.51 -22.25
C ASP A 475 -15.70 -9.77 -21.83
N GLY A 476 -15.09 -10.93 -22.07
CA GLY A 476 -15.62 -12.23 -21.68
C GLY A 476 -14.68 -12.92 -20.69
N VAL A 477 -15.24 -13.64 -19.72
CA VAL A 477 -14.46 -14.44 -18.76
C VAL A 477 -14.93 -15.88 -18.77
N GLN A 478 -13.99 -16.79 -18.92
CA GLN A 478 -14.19 -18.22 -18.71
C GLN A 478 -13.34 -18.65 -17.53
N VAL A 479 -13.92 -19.39 -16.60
CA VAL A 479 -13.22 -19.89 -15.40
C VAL A 479 -13.25 -21.40 -15.39
N PHE A 480 -12.07 -21.98 -15.25
CA PHE A 480 -11.86 -23.42 -15.23
C PHE A 480 -11.13 -23.84 -13.96
N GLY A 481 -11.43 -25.01 -13.43
CA GLY A 481 -10.65 -25.68 -12.39
C GLY A 481 -9.66 -26.67 -12.99
N LEU A 482 -8.42 -26.66 -12.52
CA LEU A 482 -7.36 -27.62 -12.84
C LEU A 482 -7.08 -28.53 -11.65
N HIS A 483 -7.08 -29.85 -11.86
CA HIS A 483 -6.74 -30.84 -10.82
C HIS A 483 -6.52 -32.24 -11.42
N ALA A 484 -6.13 -33.22 -10.60
CA ALA A 484 -6.14 -34.65 -10.92
C ALA A 484 -6.95 -35.45 -9.89
N ARG A 485 -7.78 -36.39 -10.32
CA ARG A 485 -8.61 -37.20 -9.40
C ARG A 485 -7.81 -38.17 -8.52
N THR A 486 -6.66 -38.60 -9.02
CA THR A 486 -5.77 -39.54 -8.32
C THR A 486 -4.35 -39.00 -8.34
N ARG A 487 -3.54 -39.41 -7.37
CA ARG A 487 -2.10 -39.10 -7.36
C ARG A 487 -1.45 -39.60 -8.65
N ASN A 488 -0.80 -38.70 -9.40
CA ASN A 488 -0.23 -38.95 -10.73
C ASN A 488 -1.26 -39.36 -11.81
N GLY A 489 -2.55 -39.07 -11.60
CA GLY A 489 -3.60 -39.27 -12.59
C GLY A 489 -3.52 -38.25 -13.74
N PRO A 490 -4.35 -38.41 -14.79
CA PRO A 490 -4.45 -37.40 -15.84
C PRO A 490 -4.98 -36.10 -15.26
N ALA A 491 -4.43 -34.97 -15.72
CA ALA A 491 -4.98 -33.65 -15.42
C ALA A 491 -6.40 -33.55 -15.99
N GLU A 492 -7.31 -32.93 -15.25
CA GLU A 492 -8.67 -32.58 -15.66
C GLU A 492 -8.82 -31.06 -15.62
N VAL A 493 -9.54 -30.54 -16.63
CA VAL A 493 -9.95 -29.14 -16.72
C VAL A 493 -11.46 -29.14 -16.69
N THR A 494 -12.04 -28.51 -15.68
CA THR A 494 -13.49 -28.50 -15.42
C THR A 494 -14.02 -27.09 -15.50
N GLY A 495 -15.16 -26.88 -16.17
CA GLY A 495 -15.78 -25.55 -16.21
C GLY A 495 -16.36 -25.18 -14.85
N ILE A 496 -15.91 -24.07 -14.28
CA ILE A 496 -16.50 -23.45 -13.08
C ILE A 496 -17.55 -22.42 -13.52
N ALA A 497 -17.19 -21.58 -14.48
CA ALA A 497 -18.09 -20.61 -15.09
C ALA A 497 -17.76 -20.45 -16.58
N ALA A 498 -18.79 -20.54 -17.43
CA ALA A 498 -18.64 -20.36 -18.88
C ALA A 498 -19.18 -18.98 -19.29
N ASP A 499 -18.46 -18.32 -20.21
CA ASP A 499 -18.87 -17.09 -20.92
C ASP A 499 -19.54 -16.05 -20.02
N SER A 500 -18.89 -15.76 -18.90
CA SER A 500 -19.37 -14.79 -17.92
C SER A 500 -19.00 -13.37 -18.33
N THR A 501 -19.97 -12.47 -18.14
CA THR A 501 -19.82 -11.02 -18.29
C THR A 501 -19.32 -10.38 -17.00
N ARG A 502 -18.95 -9.10 -17.03
CA ARG A 502 -18.51 -8.37 -15.82
C ARG A 502 -19.57 -8.43 -14.70
N GLU A 503 -20.86 -8.36 -15.05
CA GLU A 503 -21.98 -8.39 -14.10
C GLU A 503 -22.10 -9.75 -13.38
N GLN A 504 -21.52 -10.80 -13.95
CA GLN A 504 -21.58 -12.15 -13.42
C GLN A 504 -20.35 -12.50 -12.57
N LEU A 505 -19.33 -11.62 -12.49
CA LEU A 505 -18.09 -11.93 -11.76
C LEU A 505 -18.29 -12.13 -10.25
N GLY A 506 -19.28 -11.48 -9.63
CA GLY A 506 -19.68 -11.77 -8.26
C GLY A 506 -20.12 -13.23 -8.09
N ALA A 507 -20.92 -13.75 -9.02
CA ALA A 507 -21.35 -15.14 -9.06
C ALA A 507 -20.19 -16.09 -9.39
N VAL A 508 -19.30 -15.71 -10.32
CA VAL A 508 -18.07 -16.46 -10.63
C VAL A 508 -17.19 -16.62 -9.39
N ALA A 509 -16.96 -15.54 -8.64
CA ALA A 509 -16.20 -15.58 -7.39
C ALA A 509 -16.85 -16.50 -6.35
N ALA A 510 -18.18 -16.44 -6.20
CA ALA A 510 -18.92 -17.35 -5.34
C ALA A 510 -18.81 -18.82 -5.82
N SER A 511 -18.83 -19.06 -7.13
CA SER A 511 -18.62 -20.39 -7.70
C SER A 511 -17.22 -20.93 -7.38
N ILE A 512 -16.18 -20.11 -7.47
CA ILE A 512 -14.81 -20.48 -7.04
C ILE A 512 -14.81 -20.85 -5.54
N GLU A 513 -15.39 -20.01 -4.68
CA GLU A 513 -15.47 -20.26 -3.22
C GLU A 513 -16.22 -21.55 -2.88
N SER A 514 -17.25 -21.89 -3.67
CA SER A 514 -18.06 -23.10 -3.47
C SER A 514 -17.48 -24.38 -4.12
N THR A 515 -16.48 -24.23 -4.99
CA THR A 515 -15.85 -25.37 -5.67
C THR A 515 -15.04 -26.19 -4.66
N PRO A 516 -15.11 -27.54 -4.65
CA PRO A 516 -14.25 -28.36 -3.81
C PRO A 516 -12.78 -28.28 -4.22
N PHE A 517 -11.90 -28.09 -3.24
CA PHE A 517 -10.44 -28.15 -3.39
C PHE A 517 -9.93 -29.38 -2.62
N ASP A 518 -10.28 -30.57 -3.10
CA ASP A 518 -9.98 -31.84 -2.43
C ASP A 518 -9.31 -32.85 -3.37
N HIS A 519 -8.82 -32.38 -4.52
CA HIS A 519 -8.18 -33.18 -5.55
C HIS A 519 -6.65 -33.10 -5.50
N TRP A 520 -5.96 -33.90 -6.32
CA TRP A 520 -4.50 -33.90 -6.40
C TRP A 520 -4.00 -32.81 -7.35
N ASP A 521 -2.78 -32.34 -7.12
CA ASP A 521 -2.09 -31.41 -8.00
C ASP A 521 -1.95 -32.01 -9.41
N ALA A 522 -2.24 -31.19 -10.43
CA ALA A 522 -2.09 -31.55 -11.83
C ALA A 522 -1.02 -30.67 -12.50
N PRO A 523 -0.27 -31.19 -13.49
CA PRO A 523 0.68 -30.37 -14.25
C PRO A 523 -0.06 -29.26 -15.02
N ALA A 524 0.44 -28.02 -14.96
CA ALA A 524 -0.06 -26.90 -15.73
C ALA A 524 0.05 -27.14 -17.24
N SER A 525 1.13 -27.76 -17.72
CA SER A 525 1.32 -28.12 -19.12
C SER A 525 0.17 -28.97 -19.69
N ALA A 526 -0.34 -29.92 -18.89
CA ALA A 526 -1.47 -30.75 -19.26
C ALA A 526 -2.78 -29.95 -19.28
N GLY A 527 -2.95 -28.99 -18.37
CA GLY A 527 -4.06 -28.02 -18.38
C GLY A 527 -4.06 -27.17 -19.65
N LEU A 528 -2.91 -26.60 -20.02
CA LEU A 528 -2.74 -25.82 -21.25
C LEU A 528 -3.05 -26.63 -22.50
N THR A 529 -2.55 -27.86 -22.57
CA THR A 529 -2.81 -28.77 -23.69
C THR A 529 -4.32 -29.00 -23.85
N ARG A 530 -5.05 -29.22 -22.75
CA ARG A 530 -6.51 -29.41 -22.81
C ARG A 530 -7.24 -28.16 -23.27
N LEU A 531 -6.91 -26.99 -22.71
CA LEU A 531 -7.48 -25.72 -23.14
C LEU A 531 -7.18 -25.42 -24.63
N GLY A 532 -5.98 -25.80 -25.08
CA GLY A 532 -5.50 -25.62 -26.45
C GLY A 532 -6.18 -26.48 -27.52
N THR A 533 -6.96 -27.50 -27.13
CA THR A 533 -7.65 -28.40 -28.07
C THR A 533 -9.03 -27.90 -28.53
N GLY A 534 -9.43 -26.69 -28.14
CA GLY A 534 -10.69 -26.08 -28.58
C GLY A 534 -10.72 -25.71 -30.07
N ASP A 535 -11.94 -25.56 -30.60
CA ASP A 535 -12.18 -25.10 -31.98
C ASP A 535 -12.32 -23.57 -32.09
N GLU A 536 -11.77 -22.82 -31.13
CA GLU A 536 -11.95 -21.35 -31.11
C GLU A 536 -11.16 -20.67 -32.23
N ALA A 537 -11.81 -19.73 -32.91
CA ALA A 537 -11.23 -19.00 -34.03
C ALA A 537 -10.15 -17.97 -33.61
N VAL A 538 -10.16 -17.54 -32.35
CA VAL A 538 -9.26 -16.52 -31.81
C VAL A 538 -8.63 -17.04 -30.53
N ALA A 539 -7.30 -17.05 -30.47
CA ALA A 539 -6.57 -17.45 -29.28
C ALA A 539 -6.83 -16.46 -28.12
N ALA A 540 -6.93 -16.99 -26.91
CA ALA A 540 -7.22 -16.23 -25.69
C ALA A 540 -6.06 -16.37 -24.69
N PRO A 541 -5.72 -15.32 -23.93
CA PRO A 541 -4.72 -15.45 -22.88
C PRO A 541 -5.27 -16.25 -21.70
N VAL A 542 -4.38 -17.02 -21.04
CA VAL A 542 -4.69 -17.77 -19.83
C VAL A 542 -4.01 -17.12 -18.63
N VAL A 543 -4.78 -16.86 -17.58
CA VAL A 543 -4.26 -16.50 -16.25
C VAL A 543 -4.43 -17.71 -15.33
N LEU A 544 -3.32 -18.29 -14.89
CA LEU A 544 -3.27 -19.42 -13.96
C LEU A 544 -3.15 -18.91 -12.53
N LEU A 545 -4.11 -19.28 -11.69
CA LEU A 545 -4.22 -18.93 -10.28
C LEU A 545 -3.87 -20.16 -9.45
N THR A 546 -2.73 -20.17 -8.76
CA THR A 546 -2.20 -21.38 -8.08
C THR A 546 -1.47 -21.04 -6.79
N ASP A 547 -1.19 -22.05 -5.96
CA ASP A 547 -0.23 -21.96 -4.85
C ASP A 547 1.20 -22.25 -5.32
N GLY A 548 1.43 -22.54 -6.61
CA GLY A 548 2.75 -22.79 -7.19
C GLY A 548 3.17 -24.27 -7.16
N ARG A 549 2.47 -25.13 -6.41
CA ARG A 549 2.86 -26.55 -6.25
C ARG A 549 2.53 -27.40 -7.46
N LEU A 550 1.66 -26.94 -8.35
CA LEU A 550 1.41 -27.59 -9.63
C LEU A 550 2.69 -27.75 -10.48
N PHE A 551 3.71 -26.91 -10.27
CA PHE A 551 4.99 -26.98 -11.00
C PHE A 551 5.83 -28.20 -10.58
N ASP A 552 5.61 -28.74 -9.38
CA ASP A 552 6.32 -29.94 -8.88
C ASP A 552 6.00 -31.18 -9.73
N ASN A 553 4.88 -31.16 -10.45
CA ASN A 553 4.39 -32.28 -11.26
C ASN A 553 4.77 -32.19 -12.75
N GLU A 554 5.54 -31.17 -13.15
CA GLU A 554 5.95 -30.94 -14.54
C GLU A 554 7.15 -31.79 -15.00
N GLY A 555 7.57 -32.77 -14.19
CA GLY A 555 8.76 -33.56 -14.41
C GLY A 555 10.01 -32.91 -13.79
N ARG A 556 10.85 -33.72 -13.12
CA ARG A 556 11.97 -33.24 -12.31
C ARG A 556 12.95 -32.37 -13.12
N GLY A 557 12.93 -31.06 -12.89
CA GLY A 557 13.90 -30.11 -13.44
C GLY A 557 13.64 -29.65 -14.88
N GLU A 558 12.53 -30.05 -15.50
CA GLU A 558 12.20 -29.68 -16.90
C GLU A 558 10.95 -28.81 -17.03
N ALA A 559 10.38 -28.34 -15.91
CA ALA A 559 9.11 -27.61 -15.88
C ALA A 559 9.03 -26.49 -16.93
N ALA A 560 10.05 -25.63 -16.99
CA ALA A 560 10.12 -24.55 -17.97
C ALA A 560 10.02 -25.03 -19.43
N LYS A 561 10.69 -26.14 -19.78
CA LYS A 561 10.66 -26.67 -21.16
C LYS A 561 9.33 -27.34 -21.48
N VAL A 562 8.77 -28.08 -20.52
CA VAL A 562 7.51 -28.82 -20.69
C VAL A 562 6.34 -27.83 -20.84
N ILE A 563 6.30 -26.79 -19.99
CA ILE A 563 5.30 -25.73 -20.08
C ILE A 563 5.48 -24.92 -21.37
N ALA A 564 6.72 -24.55 -21.75
CA ALA A 564 6.98 -23.82 -23.00
C ALA A 564 6.43 -24.59 -24.22
N ARG A 565 6.68 -25.90 -24.27
CA ARG A 565 6.17 -26.75 -25.36
C ARG A 565 4.64 -26.83 -25.37
N ALA A 566 4.03 -27.05 -24.21
CA ALA A 566 2.57 -27.11 -24.11
C ALA A 566 1.90 -25.78 -24.47
N LEU A 567 2.50 -24.66 -24.09
CA LEU A 567 2.01 -23.33 -24.45
C LEU A 567 2.12 -23.11 -25.97
N GLU A 568 3.24 -23.48 -26.58
CA GLU A 568 3.44 -23.38 -28.02
C GLU A 568 2.41 -24.22 -28.80
N ASP A 569 2.22 -25.48 -28.39
CA ASP A 569 1.32 -26.44 -29.04
C ASP A 569 -0.18 -26.08 -28.86
N ALA A 570 -0.53 -25.29 -27.84
CA ALA A 570 -1.91 -24.89 -27.54
C ALA A 570 -2.40 -23.76 -28.47
N SER A 571 -2.90 -24.08 -29.66
CA SER A 571 -3.29 -23.11 -30.70
C SER A 571 -4.32 -22.06 -30.25
N THR A 572 -5.20 -22.39 -29.30
CA THR A 572 -6.23 -21.46 -28.80
C THR A 572 -5.77 -20.64 -27.57
N VAL A 573 -4.52 -20.80 -27.14
CA VAL A 573 -3.92 -20.03 -26.04
C VAL A 573 -2.93 -19.02 -26.62
N SER A 574 -3.12 -17.73 -26.38
CA SER A 574 -2.23 -16.68 -26.89
C SER A 574 -1.03 -16.42 -25.99
N GLY A 575 -1.13 -16.70 -24.69
CA GLY A 575 -0.07 -16.52 -23.70
C GLY A 575 -0.47 -17.05 -22.33
N LEU A 576 0.48 -17.13 -21.41
CA LEU A 576 0.27 -17.62 -20.05
C LEU A 576 0.81 -16.66 -18.99
N TYR A 577 -0.08 -16.16 -18.14
CA TYR A 577 0.26 -15.38 -16.96
C TYR A 577 -0.02 -16.23 -15.72
N VAL A 578 0.94 -16.38 -14.81
CA VAL A 578 0.77 -17.15 -13.58
C VAL A 578 0.81 -16.21 -12.38
N VAL A 579 -0.19 -16.36 -11.51
CA VAL A 579 -0.26 -15.72 -10.20
C VAL A 579 -0.14 -16.81 -9.14
N VAL A 580 0.93 -16.74 -8.35
CA VAL A 580 1.21 -17.65 -7.24
C VAL A 580 0.76 -17.00 -5.93
N PHE A 581 -0.18 -17.64 -5.23
CA PHE A 581 -0.72 -17.22 -3.93
C PHE A 581 -0.09 -18.02 -2.79
N GLY A 582 0.06 -17.38 -1.63
CA GLY A 582 0.55 -18.06 -0.42
C GLY A 582 2.02 -17.80 -0.12
N GLN A 583 2.74 -18.83 0.33
CA GLN A 583 4.14 -18.72 0.78
C GLN A 583 5.14 -19.20 -0.28
N ASP A 584 4.67 -19.93 -1.29
CA ASP A 584 5.51 -20.41 -2.37
C ASP A 584 5.78 -19.28 -3.37
N GLU A 585 6.90 -19.39 -4.08
CA GLU A 585 7.33 -18.43 -5.09
C GLU A 585 7.17 -19.00 -6.50
N CYS A 586 7.25 -18.13 -7.51
CA CYS A 586 7.32 -18.54 -8.90
C CYS A 586 8.54 -19.42 -9.21
N ALA A 587 8.34 -20.73 -9.24
CA ALA A 587 9.37 -21.72 -9.54
C ALA A 587 9.85 -21.67 -11.02
N VAL A 588 9.01 -21.16 -11.93
CA VAL A 588 9.32 -21.01 -13.35
C VAL A 588 9.24 -19.53 -13.70
N THR A 589 10.38 -18.87 -13.82
CA THR A 589 10.43 -17.43 -14.12
C THR A 589 10.53 -17.13 -15.61
N THR A 590 10.96 -18.10 -16.43
CA THR A 590 11.11 -17.97 -17.88
C THR A 590 10.72 -19.26 -18.60
N LEU A 591 10.18 -19.12 -19.82
CA LEU A 591 9.86 -20.24 -20.73
C LEU A 591 10.72 -20.13 -22.00
N PRO A 592 11.91 -20.73 -22.03
CA PRO A 592 12.75 -20.66 -23.22
C PRO A 592 12.14 -21.47 -24.38
N GLY A 593 12.10 -20.87 -25.57
CA GLY A 593 11.75 -21.58 -26.81
C GLY A 593 10.28 -21.57 -27.19
N THR A 594 9.43 -20.78 -26.52
CA THR A 594 8.07 -20.46 -27.01
C THR A 594 8.05 -19.09 -27.68
N GLY A 595 7.24 -18.94 -28.72
CA GLY A 595 6.94 -17.65 -29.34
C GLY A 595 5.84 -16.86 -28.62
N LYS A 596 5.20 -17.47 -27.62
CA LYS A 596 4.08 -16.87 -26.89
C LYS A 596 4.55 -16.21 -25.59
N PRO A 597 3.94 -15.08 -25.20
CA PRO A 597 4.31 -14.39 -23.98
C PRO A 597 4.01 -15.22 -22.72
N TYR A 598 4.91 -15.11 -21.74
CA TYR A 598 4.82 -15.74 -20.45
C TYR A 598 5.25 -14.80 -19.33
N ARG A 599 4.53 -14.84 -18.22
CA ARG A 599 4.94 -14.15 -16.99
C ARG A 599 4.48 -14.94 -15.77
N CYS A 600 5.33 -15.03 -14.73
CA CYS A 600 4.96 -15.58 -13.44
C CYS A 600 5.25 -14.55 -12.36
N VAL A 601 4.28 -14.28 -11.48
CA VAL A 601 4.44 -13.40 -10.32
C VAL A 601 3.93 -14.05 -9.03
N THR A 602 4.61 -13.77 -7.93
CA THR A 602 4.13 -14.08 -6.58
C THR A 602 3.25 -12.92 -6.09
N ALA A 603 2.08 -13.20 -5.54
CA ALA A 603 1.11 -12.20 -5.08
C ALA A 603 1.48 -11.57 -3.72
N SER A 604 2.66 -10.98 -3.60
CA SER A 604 3.17 -10.36 -2.36
C SER A 604 2.41 -9.09 -1.95
N GLU A 605 1.90 -8.33 -2.93
CA GLU A 605 1.25 -7.02 -2.72
C GLU A 605 -0.27 -7.12 -2.49
N GLY A 606 -0.82 -8.35 -2.50
CA GLY A 606 -2.26 -8.61 -2.44
C GLY A 606 -2.79 -9.28 -3.70
N ALA A 607 -3.81 -10.12 -3.53
CA ALA A 607 -4.36 -10.94 -4.61
C ALA A 607 -5.08 -10.12 -5.68
N ASP A 608 -5.78 -9.06 -5.27
CA ASP A 608 -6.46 -8.12 -6.16
C ASP A 608 -5.47 -7.41 -7.09
N LYS A 609 -4.40 -6.80 -6.55
CA LYS A 609 -3.33 -6.16 -7.33
C LYS A 609 -2.64 -7.12 -8.30
N ALA A 610 -2.37 -8.35 -7.86
CA ALA A 610 -1.74 -9.35 -8.73
C ALA A 610 -2.62 -9.71 -9.94
N LEU A 611 -3.94 -9.83 -9.74
CA LEU A 611 -4.88 -10.06 -10.83
C LEU A 611 -5.12 -8.80 -11.68
N THR A 612 -5.14 -7.59 -11.10
CA THR A 612 -5.13 -6.32 -11.85
C THR A 612 -4.00 -6.32 -12.87
N ARG A 613 -2.78 -6.58 -12.40
CA ARG A 613 -1.58 -6.63 -13.23
C ARG A 613 -1.65 -7.72 -14.29
N ALA A 614 -2.19 -8.90 -13.94
CA ALA A 614 -2.39 -9.99 -14.89
C ALA A 614 -3.35 -9.57 -16.01
N ILE A 615 -4.55 -9.07 -15.69
CA ILE A 615 -5.57 -8.64 -16.67
C ILE A 615 -4.99 -7.57 -17.62
N ILE A 616 -4.29 -6.60 -17.05
CA ILE A 616 -3.63 -5.51 -17.78
C ILE A 616 -2.55 -6.04 -18.72
N THR A 617 -1.67 -6.90 -18.21
CA THR A 617 -0.57 -7.46 -19.02
C THR A 617 -1.11 -8.31 -20.16
N VAL A 618 -2.07 -9.20 -19.89
CA VAL A 618 -2.58 -10.13 -20.91
C VAL A 618 -3.44 -9.44 -21.97
N ARG A 619 -4.00 -8.27 -21.68
CA ARG A 619 -4.68 -7.45 -22.70
C ARG A 619 -3.73 -6.98 -23.79
N GLY A 620 -2.46 -6.78 -23.48
CA GLY A 620 -1.40 -6.48 -24.46
C GLY A 620 -0.87 -7.69 -25.24
N TRP A 621 -1.26 -8.92 -24.91
CA TRP A 621 -0.77 -10.15 -25.56
C TRP A 621 -1.64 -10.62 -26.73
N ARG A 622 -2.50 -9.75 -27.25
CA ARG A 622 -3.56 -10.13 -28.19
C ARG A 622 -3.15 -10.03 -29.64
#